data_AF-A0A0T7BNV0-F1
#
_entry.id   AF-A0A0T7BNV0-F1
#
_cell.length_a   1.000
_cell.length_b   1.000
_cell.length_c   1.000
_cell.angle_alpha   90.00
_cell.angle_beta   90.00
_cell.angle_gamma   90.00
#
_symmetry.space_group_name_H-M   'P 1'
#
loop_
_entity.id
_entity.type
_entity.pdbx_description
1 polymer ?
#
loop_
_entity_poly.entity_id
_entity_poly.type
_entity_poly.pdbx_seq_one_letter_code
_entity_poly.pdbx_strand_id
1 'polypeptide(L)'
;MNKKDIRQLINKLAAQENKLSSTQFIAPCVQGGKVRTRVAGIVYTFSPQPRNFTGWGIFQHQDEKIAVLVEEASLPQVAEYLQQMKALRLRLAYPLQGETWLAYPVNEADMRQRCGYCQPVAVHLVTEGVRFEPVIGRTDGVSWWFDESDRRADPLITEQLRQHLKQVTSPETLQFSGITPEMRTVYDLVSQGAKEFTAIRQQRQDEKRLQQALEIAGGSLNEFRDKKDHWLVEWTTGDGERHSSAISKQDLTVMSAGICLSGEDAKFDLQSLVGVVEGRYEE
;
A
#
# COMPACT_ATOMS: atom_id res chain seq x y z
N MET A 1 -40.60 19.17 20.77
CA MET A 1 -39.34 19.89 21.06
C MET A 1 -39.67 21.35 21.34
N ASN A 2 -39.46 21.83 22.56
CA ASN A 2 -39.93 23.15 23.00
C ASN A 2 -38.95 24.26 22.53
N LYS A 3 -39.45 25.44 22.12
CA LYS A 3 -38.63 26.53 21.55
C LYS A 3 -37.56 27.06 22.52
N LYS A 4 -37.77 26.89 23.83
CA LYS A 4 -36.79 27.19 24.90
C LYS A 4 -35.59 26.23 24.92
N ASP A 5 -35.81 24.94 24.65
CA ASP A 5 -34.75 23.92 24.60
C ASP A 5 -33.76 24.18 23.46
N ILE A 6 -34.29 24.56 22.29
CA ILE A 6 -33.47 24.85 21.10
C ILE A 6 -32.59 26.08 21.35
N ARG A 7 -33.14 27.15 21.96
CA ARG A 7 -32.35 28.35 22.29
C ARG A 7 -31.30 28.10 23.37
N GLN A 8 -31.58 27.24 24.34
CA GLN A 8 -30.59 26.84 25.34
C GLN A 8 -29.46 26.01 24.73
N LEU A 9 -29.76 25.10 23.81
CA LEU A 9 -28.78 24.36 23.02
C LEU A 9 -27.92 25.29 22.16
N ILE A 10 -28.53 26.24 21.45
CA ILE A 10 -27.81 27.24 20.64
C ILE A 10 -26.90 28.10 21.52
N ASN A 11 -27.39 28.58 22.67
CA ASN A 11 -26.57 29.38 23.57
C ASN A 11 -25.41 28.58 24.18
N LYS A 12 -25.62 27.29 24.45
CA LYS A 12 -24.57 26.38 24.95
C LYS A 12 -23.51 26.12 23.87
N LEU A 13 -23.93 25.98 22.62
CA LEU A 13 -23.04 25.90 21.46
C LEU A 13 -22.23 27.19 21.27
N ALA A 14 -22.89 28.36 21.26
CA ALA A 14 -22.23 29.65 21.13
C ALA A 14 -21.23 29.91 22.27
N ALA A 15 -21.55 29.51 23.51
CA ALA A 15 -20.61 29.62 24.63
C ALA A 15 -19.41 28.67 24.49
N GLN A 16 -19.57 27.51 23.84
CA GLN A 16 -18.48 26.57 23.56
C GLN A 16 -17.64 27.02 22.36
N GLU A 17 -18.24 27.63 21.34
CA GLU A 17 -17.53 28.30 20.23
C GLU A 17 -16.72 29.49 20.72
N ASN A 18 -17.27 30.32 21.61
CA ASN A 18 -16.52 31.43 22.23
C ASN A 18 -15.36 30.94 23.11
N LYS A 19 -15.45 29.73 23.68
CA LYS A 19 -14.30 29.10 24.35
C LYS A 19 -13.28 28.61 23.33
N LEU A 20 -13.71 28.13 22.16
CA LEU A 20 -12.82 27.69 21.08
C LEU A 20 -11.89 28.82 20.63
N SER A 21 -12.42 30.05 20.48
CA SER A 21 -11.60 31.21 20.09
C SER A 21 -10.49 31.56 21.08
N SER A 22 -10.64 31.19 22.35
CA SER A 22 -9.62 31.41 23.38
C SER A 22 -8.80 30.16 23.72
N THR A 23 -9.09 29.01 23.09
CA THR A 23 -8.46 27.72 23.45
C THR A 23 -7.43 27.32 22.41
N GLN A 24 -6.22 27.06 22.87
CA GLN A 24 -5.18 26.42 22.09
C GLN A 24 -5.43 24.91 22.00
N PHE A 25 -5.11 24.31 20.87
CA PHE A 25 -5.24 22.87 20.68
C PHE A 25 -4.05 22.32 19.90
N ILE A 26 -3.65 21.09 20.25
CA ILE A 26 -2.62 20.36 19.52
C ILE A 26 -3.27 19.67 18.32
N ALA A 27 -2.64 19.75 17.16
CA ALA A 27 -3.02 18.98 15.99
C ALA A 27 -1.80 18.62 15.13
N PRO A 28 -1.82 17.44 14.48
CA PRO A 28 -0.85 17.14 13.44
C PRO A 28 -1.22 17.90 12.16
N CYS A 29 -0.20 18.30 11.41
CA CYS A 29 -0.33 18.97 10.13
C CYS A 29 0.64 18.34 9.12
N VAL A 30 0.12 17.88 7.99
CA VAL A 30 0.92 17.49 6.82
C VAL A 30 0.89 18.62 5.79
N GLN A 31 1.87 18.64 4.88
CA GLN A 31 1.96 19.66 3.84
C GLN A 31 0.64 19.78 3.05
N GLY A 32 0.05 20.98 3.01
CA GLY A 32 -1.25 21.24 2.35
C GLY A 32 -2.47 20.67 3.10
N GLY A 33 -2.27 20.11 4.28
CA GLY A 33 -3.30 19.55 5.14
C GLY A 33 -4.15 20.61 5.86
N LYS A 34 -5.17 20.13 6.55
CA LYS A 34 -6.01 20.93 7.45
C LYS A 34 -5.86 20.40 8.86
N VAL A 35 -5.95 21.28 9.85
CA VAL A 35 -5.94 20.90 11.27
C VAL A 35 -7.37 20.77 11.77
N ARG A 36 -7.58 19.82 12.69
CA ARG A 36 -8.92 19.53 13.22
C ARG A 36 -8.88 19.49 14.73
N THR A 37 -9.96 19.96 15.35
CA THR A 37 -10.19 19.82 16.79
C THR A 37 -11.64 19.44 17.03
N ARG A 38 -11.91 18.75 18.13
CA ARG A 38 -13.26 18.33 18.52
C ARG A 38 -13.66 19.04 19.80
N VAL A 39 -14.72 19.85 19.73
CA VAL A 39 -15.32 20.49 20.90
C VAL A 39 -16.78 20.11 20.98
N ALA A 40 -17.18 19.55 22.13
CA ALA A 40 -18.54 19.09 22.40
C ALA A 40 -19.12 18.14 21.34
N GLY A 41 -18.27 17.30 20.74
CA GLY A 41 -18.68 16.34 19.71
C GLY A 41 -18.70 16.91 18.29
N ILE A 42 -18.50 18.22 18.11
CA ILE A 42 -18.41 18.85 16.79
C ILE A 42 -16.93 18.92 16.38
N VAL A 43 -16.65 18.47 15.16
CA VAL A 43 -15.31 18.56 14.57
C VAL A 43 -15.19 19.85 13.78
N TYR A 44 -14.32 20.74 14.25
CA TYR A 44 -13.95 21.95 13.54
C TYR A 44 -12.71 21.67 12.69
N THR A 45 -12.70 22.19 11.47
CA THR A 45 -11.62 21.98 10.50
C THR A 45 -11.10 23.33 10.02
N PHE A 46 -9.81 23.58 10.22
CA PHE A 46 -9.17 24.84 9.90
C PHE A 46 -8.03 24.65 8.89
N SER A 47 -7.81 25.66 8.07
CA SER A 47 -6.58 25.83 7.31
C SER A 47 -5.50 26.41 8.23
N PRO A 48 -4.34 25.75 8.36
CA PRO A 48 -3.26 26.23 9.21
C PRO A 48 -2.61 27.48 8.61
N GLN A 49 -2.17 28.39 9.47
CA GLN A 49 -1.32 29.52 9.13
C GLN A 49 -0.05 29.48 9.99
N PRO A 50 1.16 29.39 9.38
CA PRO A 50 1.42 29.45 7.95
C PRO A 50 1.03 28.15 7.20
N ARG A 51 0.65 28.27 5.92
CA ARG A 51 0.10 27.15 5.12
C ARG A 51 1.12 26.04 4.80
N ASN A 52 2.40 26.34 4.91
CA ASN A 52 3.50 25.40 4.65
C ASN A 52 3.98 24.67 5.92
N PHE A 53 3.36 24.92 7.08
CA PHE A 53 3.71 24.20 8.30
C PHE A 53 3.45 22.69 8.14
N THR A 54 4.43 21.89 8.58
CA THR A 54 4.35 20.42 8.63
C THR A 54 4.93 19.98 9.97
N GLY A 55 4.24 19.07 10.66
CA GLY A 55 4.62 18.63 11.99
C GLY A 55 3.46 18.72 12.98
N TRP A 56 3.81 18.70 14.26
CA TRP A 56 2.87 18.85 15.36
C TRP A 56 2.87 20.29 15.86
N GLY A 57 1.72 20.95 15.81
CA GLY A 57 1.59 22.35 16.19
C GLY A 57 0.57 22.54 17.29
N ILE A 58 0.81 23.56 18.12
CA ILE A 58 -0.21 24.16 18.98
C ILE A 58 -0.85 25.29 18.18
N PHE A 59 -2.13 25.15 17.89
CA PHE A 59 -2.90 26.08 17.09
C PHE A 59 -3.90 26.84 17.94
N GLN A 60 -4.12 28.09 17.58
CA GLN A 60 -5.22 28.88 18.11
C GLN A 60 -6.15 29.28 16.97
N HIS A 61 -7.45 29.16 17.24
CA HIS A 61 -8.49 29.63 16.34
C HIS A 61 -8.39 31.16 16.14
N GLN A 62 -8.35 31.60 14.87
CA GLN A 62 -8.39 33.03 14.52
C GLN A 62 -9.75 33.41 13.94
N ASP A 63 -10.27 32.60 13.02
CA ASP A 63 -11.59 32.76 12.41
C ASP A 63 -12.20 31.39 12.05
N GLU A 64 -13.44 31.36 11.56
CA GLU A 64 -14.17 30.12 11.23
C GLU A 64 -13.41 29.11 10.35
N LYS A 65 -12.38 29.55 9.60
CA LYS A 65 -11.65 28.73 8.64
C LYS A 65 -10.16 28.67 8.90
N ILE A 66 -9.59 29.54 9.74
CA ILE A 66 -8.16 29.68 9.94
C ILE A 66 -7.78 29.41 11.40
N ALA A 67 -6.74 28.61 11.58
CA ALA A 67 -6.06 28.43 12.85
C ALA A 67 -4.58 28.79 12.70
N VAL A 68 -4.11 29.70 13.56
CA VAL A 68 -2.74 30.20 13.55
C VAL A 68 -1.88 29.31 14.43
N LEU A 69 -0.72 28.92 13.91
CA LEU A 69 0.31 28.24 14.68
C LEU A 69 0.85 29.21 15.73
N VAL A 70 0.69 28.85 17.00
CA VAL A 70 1.27 29.58 18.13
C VAL A 70 2.71 29.16 18.32
N GLU A 71 2.94 27.84 18.40
CA GLU A 71 4.25 27.22 18.54
C GLU A 71 4.21 25.76 18.09
N GLU A 72 5.38 25.16 17.88
CA GLU A 72 5.51 23.72 17.65
C GLU A 72 5.28 22.95 18.95
N ALA A 73 4.54 21.84 18.87
CA ALA A 73 4.29 21.01 20.03
C ALA A 73 5.56 20.26 20.44
N SER A 74 5.84 20.25 21.74
CA SER A 74 6.95 19.48 22.30
C SER A 74 6.71 17.98 22.22
N LEU A 75 7.78 17.16 22.20
CA LEU A 75 7.68 15.70 22.17
C LEU A 75 6.79 15.13 23.30
N PRO A 76 6.83 15.61 24.56
CA PRO A 76 5.92 15.13 25.60
C PRO A 76 4.44 15.41 25.30
N GLN A 77 4.12 16.59 24.76
CA GLN A 77 2.76 16.97 24.38
C GLN A 77 2.25 16.09 23.24
N VAL A 78 3.10 15.82 22.25
CA VAL A 78 2.80 14.93 21.13
C VAL A 78 2.54 13.51 21.63
N ALA A 79 3.39 13.00 22.53
CA ALA A 79 3.23 11.68 23.12
C ALA A 79 1.91 11.56 23.91
N GLU A 80 1.55 12.55 24.73
CA GLU A 80 0.30 12.56 25.49
C GLU A 80 -0.93 12.58 24.57
N TYR A 81 -0.87 13.37 23.49
CA TYR A 81 -1.91 13.42 22.48
C TYR A 81 -2.07 12.06 21.76
N LEU A 82 -0.96 11.47 21.33
CA LEU A 82 -0.91 10.18 20.65
C LEU A 82 -1.41 9.04 21.54
N GLN A 83 -1.16 9.08 22.85
CA GLN A 83 -1.64 8.06 23.79
C GLN A 83 -3.16 7.87 23.80
N GLN A 84 -3.93 8.89 23.39
CA GLN A 84 -5.39 8.80 23.26
C GLN A 84 -5.85 7.97 22.05
N MET A 85 -4.94 7.62 21.15
CA MET A 85 -5.20 6.88 19.92
C MET A 85 -4.77 5.42 20.01
N LYS A 86 -5.43 4.58 19.20
CA LYS A 86 -5.09 3.16 19.10
C LYS A 86 -3.73 2.99 18.43
N ALA A 87 -2.81 2.31 19.11
CA ALA A 87 -1.52 1.94 18.57
C ALA A 87 -1.56 0.60 17.82
N LEU A 88 -0.75 0.50 16.77
CA LEU A 88 -0.50 -0.70 15.99
C LEU A 88 0.97 -0.73 15.55
N ARG A 89 1.57 -1.93 15.54
CA ARG A 89 2.91 -2.15 14.99
C ARG A 89 2.83 -2.22 13.47
N LEU A 90 3.55 -1.33 12.81
CA LEU A 90 3.67 -1.27 11.36
C LEU A 90 5.14 -1.48 10.97
N ARG A 91 5.40 -1.88 9.73
CA ARG A 91 6.75 -1.95 9.15
C ARG A 91 6.82 -1.01 7.97
N LEU A 92 7.79 -0.10 7.99
CA LEU A 92 8.00 0.87 6.93
C LEU A 92 8.45 0.17 5.64
N ALA A 93 7.85 0.54 4.52
CA ALA A 93 8.24 0.07 3.19
C ALA A 93 9.15 1.10 2.51
N TYR A 94 8.59 2.20 2.03
CA TYR A 94 9.33 3.27 1.33
C TYR A 94 8.67 4.64 1.53
N PRO A 95 9.44 5.74 1.40
CA PRO A 95 8.89 7.09 1.50
C PRO A 95 7.97 7.39 0.31
N LEU A 96 6.83 8.02 0.57
CA LEU A 96 5.90 8.51 -0.44
C LEU A 96 6.22 9.95 -0.81
N GLN A 97 5.99 10.89 0.12
CA GLN A 97 6.28 12.31 -0.05
C GLN A 97 6.53 12.97 1.31
N GLY A 98 7.57 13.81 1.39
CA GLY A 98 7.99 14.43 2.65
C GLY A 98 8.23 13.38 3.73
N GLU A 99 7.65 13.59 4.91
CA GLU A 99 7.73 12.67 6.06
C GLU A 99 6.61 11.62 6.06
N THR A 100 6.01 11.33 4.90
CA THR A 100 4.99 10.29 4.77
C THR A 100 5.60 9.03 4.16
N TRP A 101 5.37 7.89 4.81
CA TRP A 101 5.84 6.58 4.38
C TRP A 101 4.69 5.63 4.11
N LEU A 102 4.87 4.76 3.13
CA LEU A 102 4.03 3.57 3.02
C LEU A 102 4.51 2.56 4.06
N ALA A 103 3.58 1.95 4.80
CA ALA A 103 3.85 0.91 5.76
C ALA A 103 2.83 -0.23 5.66
N TYR A 104 3.18 -1.38 6.20
CA TYR A 104 2.29 -2.56 6.29
C TYR A 104 2.20 -3.04 7.74
N PRO A 105 1.07 -3.61 8.19
CA PRO A 105 0.99 -4.19 9.54
C PRO A 105 2.04 -5.28 9.75
N VAL A 106 2.66 -5.27 10.94
CA VAL A 106 3.54 -6.38 11.38
C VAL A 106 2.71 -7.64 11.67
N ASN A 107 1.42 -7.49 11.97
CA ASN A 107 0.47 -8.58 12.19
C ASN A 107 -0.87 -8.22 11.54
N GLU A 108 -1.24 -8.95 10.49
CA GLU A 108 -2.49 -8.70 9.76
C GLU A 108 -3.73 -8.97 10.60
N ALA A 109 -3.71 -10.00 11.45
CA ALA A 109 -4.84 -10.35 12.30
C ALA A 109 -5.14 -9.25 13.32
N ASP A 110 -4.11 -8.67 13.94
CA ASP A 110 -4.24 -7.55 14.88
C ASP A 110 -4.84 -6.31 14.20
N MET A 111 -4.41 -6.01 12.96
CA MET A 111 -4.99 -4.93 12.18
C MET A 111 -6.46 -5.19 11.84
N ARG A 112 -6.80 -6.39 11.34
CA ARG A 112 -8.20 -6.75 11.02
C ARG A 112 -9.10 -6.63 12.26
N GLN A 113 -8.64 -7.10 13.41
CA GLN A 113 -9.43 -7.06 14.65
C GLN A 113 -9.67 -5.62 15.14
N ARG A 114 -8.66 -4.74 15.04
CA ARG A 114 -8.76 -3.37 15.59
C ARG A 114 -9.39 -2.36 14.63
N CYS A 115 -9.19 -2.56 13.32
CA CYS A 115 -9.52 -1.61 12.27
C CYS A 115 -10.58 -2.13 11.28
N GLY A 116 -10.83 -3.44 11.24
CA GLY A 116 -11.80 -4.06 10.31
C GLY A 116 -11.26 -4.28 8.89
N TYR A 117 -10.00 -3.97 8.62
CA TYR A 117 -9.35 -4.13 7.31
C TYR A 117 -7.87 -4.50 7.47
N CYS A 118 -7.23 -4.93 6.38
CA CYS A 118 -5.79 -5.16 6.32
C CYS A 118 -5.27 -4.79 4.94
N GLN A 119 -4.51 -3.70 4.87
CA GLN A 119 -3.91 -3.18 3.64
C GLN A 119 -2.71 -2.28 3.97
N PRO A 120 -1.84 -1.97 2.99
CA PRO A 120 -0.81 -0.95 3.18
C PRO A 120 -1.41 0.41 3.56
N VAL A 121 -0.77 1.14 4.46
CA VAL A 121 -1.24 2.44 4.96
C VAL A 121 -0.15 3.50 4.85
N ALA A 122 -0.56 4.74 4.63
CA ALA A 122 0.34 5.89 4.69
C ALA A 122 0.49 6.36 6.14
N VAL A 123 1.71 6.34 6.66
CA VAL A 123 2.07 6.84 8.00
C VAL A 123 2.74 8.20 7.83
N HIS A 124 2.22 9.21 8.50
CA HIS A 124 2.69 10.59 8.39
C HIS A 124 3.61 10.97 9.55
N LEU A 125 4.42 12.02 9.31
CA LEU A 125 5.34 12.62 10.27
C LEU A 125 6.36 11.61 10.81
N VAL A 126 6.80 10.69 9.96
CA VAL A 126 7.83 9.70 10.30
C VAL A 126 9.19 10.40 10.32
N THR A 127 9.70 10.63 11.53
CA THR A 127 11.04 11.18 11.73
C THR A 127 12.08 10.07 11.64
N GLU A 128 13.12 10.26 10.83
CA GLU A 128 14.26 9.32 10.71
C GLU A 128 13.89 7.89 10.26
N GLY A 129 12.76 7.71 9.57
CA GLY A 129 12.29 6.39 9.16
C GLY A 129 13.28 5.63 8.27
N VAL A 130 13.50 4.34 8.58
CA VAL A 130 14.32 3.45 7.76
C VAL A 130 13.46 2.37 7.10
N ARG A 131 13.81 1.99 5.86
CA ARG A 131 13.12 0.89 5.15
C ARG A 131 13.19 -0.40 5.95
N PHE A 132 12.08 -1.12 5.99
CA PHE A 132 11.84 -2.33 6.77
C PHE A 132 11.88 -2.14 8.29
N GLU A 133 12.09 -0.93 8.80
CA GLU A 133 12.07 -0.70 10.23
C GLU A 133 10.64 -0.86 10.77
N PRO A 134 10.44 -1.62 11.85
CA PRO A 134 9.18 -1.66 12.55
C PRO A 134 9.01 -0.39 13.39
N VAL A 135 7.81 0.18 13.32
CA VAL A 135 7.42 1.40 14.02
C VAL A 135 6.09 1.20 14.73
N ILE A 136 5.82 2.04 15.72
CA ILE A 136 4.50 2.19 16.32
C ILE A 136 3.79 3.31 15.57
N GLY A 137 2.70 2.96 14.90
CA GLY A 137 1.77 3.90 14.29
C GLY A 137 0.52 4.02 15.14
N ARG A 138 -0.06 5.21 15.17
CA ARG A 138 -1.36 5.46 15.81
C ARG A 138 -2.37 6.02 14.84
N THR A 139 -3.63 5.66 15.03
CA THR A 139 -4.70 6.07 14.13
C THR A 139 -5.84 6.79 14.83
N ASP A 140 -6.31 7.85 14.19
CA ASP A 140 -7.56 8.54 14.50
C ASP A 140 -8.78 7.96 13.75
N GLY A 141 -8.57 6.86 13.02
CA GLY A 141 -9.55 6.19 12.17
C GLY A 141 -9.47 6.58 10.69
N VAL A 142 -8.79 7.67 10.35
CA VAL A 142 -8.62 8.13 8.95
C VAL A 142 -7.15 8.16 8.57
N SER A 143 -6.31 8.72 9.43
CA SER A 143 -4.88 8.89 9.20
C SER A 143 -4.07 8.01 10.15
N TRP A 144 -2.84 7.71 9.74
CA TRP A 144 -1.85 7.07 10.58
C TRP A 144 -0.71 8.05 10.89
N TRP A 145 -0.36 8.14 12.16
CA TRP A 145 0.63 9.04 12.70
C TRP A 145 1.77 8.22 13.29
N PHE A 146 3.00 8.62 12.98
CA PHE A 146 4.19 8.04 13.62
C PHE A 146 4.22 8.41 15.11
N ASP A 147 4.52 7.42 15.95
CA ASP A 147 4.75 7.60 17.39
C ASP A 147 6.23 7.40 17.70
N GLU A 148 6.74 6.18 17.48
CA GLU A 148 8.14 5.84 17.74
C GLU A 148 8.62 4.66 16.89
N SER A 149 9.95 4.52 16.74
CA SER A 149 10.56 3.28 16.28
C SER A 149 10.39 2.17 17.31
N ASP A 150 10.08 0.96 16.85
CA ASP A 150 9.89 -0.18 17.74
C ASP A 150 11.22 -0.78 18.17
N ARG A 151 11.76 -0.23 19.26
CA ARG A 151 13.06 -0.64 19.85
C ARG A 151 13.07 -2.07 20.39
N ARG A 152 11.92 -2.75 20.48
CA ARG A 152 11.82 -4.14 20.95
C ARG A 152 11.94 -5.15 19.81
N ALA A 153 11.90 -4.68 18.56
CA ALA A 153 12.04 -5.56 17.41
C ALA A 153 13.50 -5.99 17.24
N ASP A 154 13.68 -7.20 16.69
CA ASP A 154 15.00 -7.71 16.34
C ASP A 154 15.58 -6.90 15.16
N PRO A 155 16.70 -6.17 15.35
CA PRO A 155 17.33 -5.40 14.29
C PRO A 155 17.91 -6.29 13.17
N LEU A 156 18.23 -7.56 13.46
CA LEU A 156 18.83 -8.47 12.49
C LEU A 156 17.89 -8.73 11.31
N ILE A 157 16.58 -8.83 11.56
CA ILE A 157 15.57 -9.04 10.52
C ILE A 157 15.55 -7.86 9.54
N THR A 158 15.59 -6.63 10.05
CA THR A 158 15.64 -5.42 9.20
C THR A 158 16.88 -5.43 8.32
N GLU A 159 18.04 -5.77 8.88
CA GLU A 159 19.29 -5.85 8.10
C GLU A 159 19.30 -6.98 7.07
N GLN A 160 18.74 -8.16 7.39
CA GLN A 160 18.60 -9.26 6.44
C GLN A 160 17.70 -8.88 5.25
N LEU A 161 16.55 -8.24 5.50
CA LEU A 161 15.67 -7.74 4.44
C LEU A 161 16.40 -6.73 3.54
N ARG A 162 17.16 -5.81 4.13
CA ARG A 162 17.96 -4.83 3.38
C ARG A 162 19.07 -5.51 2.57
N GLN A 163 19.72 -6.54 3.12
CA GLN A 163 20.75 -7.31 2.42
C GLN A 163 20.17 -8.05 1.21
N HIS A 164 19.05 -8.74 1.38
CA HIS A 164 18.37 -9.41 0.26
C HIS A 164 17.91 -8.41 -0.79
N LEU A 165 17.46 -7.22 -0.40
CA LEU A 165 17.09 -6.16 -1.35
C LEU A 165 18.31 -5.72 -2.18
N LYS A 166 19.49 -5.54 -1.54
CA LYS A 166 20.75 -5.23 -2.24
C LYS A 166 21.18 -6.35 -3.19
N GLN A 167 20.91 -7.60 -2.84
CA GLN A 167 21.20 -8.77 -3.65
C GLN A 167 20.14 -9.04 -4.72
N VAL A 168 19.08 -8.23 -4.80
CA VAL A 168 17.97 -8.38 -5.76
C VAL A 168 17.35 -9.79 -5.68
N THR A 169 17.17 -10.30 -4.45
CA THR A 169 16.53 -11.61 -4.24
C THR A 169 15.05 -11.56 -4.60
N SER A 170 14.55 -12.51 -5.38
CA SER A 170 13.11 -12.57 -5.70
C SER A 170 12.27 -12.71 -4.41
N PRO A 171 11.14 -11.99 -4.27
CA PRO A 171 10.26 -12.11 -3.11
C PRO A 171 9.75 -13.55 -2.84
N GLU A 172 9.64 -14.38 -3.87
CA GLU A 172 9.25 -15.81 -3.74
C GLU A 172 10.34 -16.65 -3.08
N THR A 173 11.60 -16.41 -3.46
CA THR A 173 12.77 -17.16 -2.97
C THR A 173 13.37 -16.55 -1.70
N LEU A 174 12.85 -15.41 -1.24
CA LEU A 174 13.29 -14.74 -0.03
C LEU A 174 13.12 -15.66 1.19
N GLN A 175 14.23 -16.15 1.76
CA GLN A 175 14.17 -17.10 2.86
C GLN A 175 15.33 -16.87 3.84
N PHE A 176 14.98 -16.73 5.12
CA PHE A 176 15.92 -16.71 6.24
C PHE A 176 15.14 -17.01 7.54
N SER A 177 15.86 -17.34 8.61
CA SER A 177 15.24 -17.63 9.91
C SER A 177 14.46 -16.42 10.45
N GLY A 178 13.21 -16.61 10.86
CA GLY A 178 12.38 -15.55 11.44
C GLY A 178 11.59 -14.71 10.44
N ILE A 179 11.64 -15.02 9.13
CA ILE A 179 10.81 -14.34 8.13
C ILE A 179 9.32 -14.72 8.32
N THR A 180 8.44 -13.71 8.28
CA THR A 180 6.97 -13.91 8.31
C THR A 180 6.33 -13.60 6.96
N PRO A 181 5.09 -14.05 6.71
CA PRO A 181 4.33 -13.67 5.53
C PRO A 181 4.22 -12.14 5.36
N GLU A 182 3.99 -11.40 6.44
CA GLU A 182 3.90 -9.94 6.43
C GLU A 182 5.21 -9.28 6.02
N MET A 183 6.35 -9.84 6.46
CA MET A 183 7.67 -9.35 6.03
C MET A 183 7.90 -9.60 4.54
N ARG A 184 7.44 -10.74 4.00
CA ARG A 184 7.48 -11.01 2.55
C ARG A 184 6.60 -10.03 1.79
N THR A 185 5.40 -9.71 2.30
CA THR A 185 4.52 -8.70 1.71
C THR A 185 5.18 -7.33 1.67
N VAL A 186 5.79 -6.87 2.77
CA VAL A 186 6.54 -5.60 2.79
C VAL A 186 7.71 -5.62 1.82
N TYR A 187 8.45 -6.74 1.77
CA TYR A 187 9.56 -6.88 0.83
C TYR A 187 9.10 -6.80 -0.62
N ASP A 188 8.00 -7.49 -0.96
CA ASP A 188 7.41 -7.43 -2.30
C ASP A 188 6.98 -5.99 -2.63
N LEU A 189 6.30 -5.28 -1.73
CA LEU A 189 5.94 -3.86 -1.89
C LEU A 189 7.16 -2.98 -2.20
N VAL A 190 8.27 -3.17 -1.49
CA VAL A 190 9.51 -2.41 -1.73
C VAL A 190 10.13 -2.78 -3.08
N SER A 191 10.14 -4.06 -3.43
CA SER A 191 10.69 -4.55 -4.71
C SER A 191 9.90 -4.04 -5.93
N GLN A 192 8.58 -3.84 -5.78
CA GLN A 192 7.73 -3.23 -6.81
C GLN A 192 8.01 -1.72 -7.05
N GLY A 193 8.75 -1.04 -6.17
CA GLY A 193 9.20 0.34 -6.40
C GLY A 193 10.61 0.45 -6.98
N ALA A 194 11.41 -0.61 -6.87
CA ALA A 194 12.85 -0.59 -7.15
C ALA A 194 13.16 -0.88 -8.63
N LYS A 195 14.07 -0.10 -9.23
CA LYS A 195 14.48 -0.25 -10.64
C LYS A 195 15.25 -1.54 -10.88
N GLU A 196 16.01 -1.97 -9.88
CA GLU A 196 16.82 -3.18 -9.87
C GLU A 196 15.96 -4.44 -10.06
N PHE A 197 14.68 -4.36 -9.73
CA PHE A 197 13.70 -5.45 -9.85
C PHE A 197 12.87 -5.39 -11.13
N THR A 198 13.19 -4.49 -12.08
CA THR A 198 12.41 -4.34 -13.32
C THR A 198 12.39 -5.63 -14.14
N ALA A 199 13.54 -6.32 -14.27
CA ALA A 199 13.61 -7.58 -15.01
C ALA A 199 12.76 -8.70 -14.35
N ILE A 200 12.86 -8.86 -13.03
CA ILE A 200 12.07 -9.83 -12.27
C ILE A 200 10.58 -9.52 -12.37
N ARG A 201 10.22 -8.23 -12.34
CA ARG A 201 8.83 -7.79 -12.49
C ARG A 201 8.29 -8.06 -13.88
N GLN A 202 9.08 -7.77 -14.91
CA GLN A 202 8.69 -8.04 -16.30
C GLN A 202 8.43 -9.54 -16.48
N GLN A 203 9.33 -10.39 -15.99
CA GLN A 203 9.16 -11.85 -16.04
C GLN A 203 7.85 -12.31 -15.38
N ARG A 204 7.52 -11.79 -14.18
CA ARG A 204 6.26 -12.10 -13.49
C ARG A 204 5.01 -11.61 -14.23
N GLN A 205 5.08 -10.42 -14.85
CA GLN A 205 3.98 -9.87 -15.64
C GLN A 205 3.74 -10.69 -16.90
N ASP A 206 4.83 -11.09 -17.56
CA ASP A 206 4.80 -11.95 -18.75
C ASP A 206 4.21 -13.32 -18.41
N GLU A 207 4.66 -13.94 -17.30
CA GLU A 207 4.11 -15.21 -16.81
C GLU A 207 2.61 -15.13 -16.53
N LYS A 208 2.15 -14.11 -15.79
CA LYS A 208 0.73 -13.90 -15.53
C LYS A 208 -0.09 -13.71 -16.80
N ARG A 209 0.46 -12.95 -17.75
CA ARG A 209 -0.20 -12.70 -19.04
C ARG A 209 -0.37 -14.01 -19.83
N LEU A 210 0.68 -14.85 -19.86
CA LEU A 210 0.65 -16.16 -20.51
C LEU A 210 -0.31 -17.13 -19.81
N GLN A 211 -0.25 -17.19 -18.47
CA GLN A 211 -1.12 -18.04 -17.66
C GLN A 211 -2.60 -17.68 -17.87
N GLN A 212 -2.96 -16.40 -17.81
CA GLN A 212 -4.33 -15.95 -18.04
C GLN A 212 -4.84 -16.30 -19.44
N ALA A 213 -4.00 -16.15 -20.46
CA ALA A 213 -4.37 -16.49 -21.83
C ALA A 213 -4.67 -17.98 -22.00
N LEU A 214 -3.88 -18.85 -21.37
CA LEU A 214 -4.07 -20.30 -21.39
C LEU A 214 -5.30 -20.72 -20.57
N GLU A 215 -5.47 -20.16 -19.36
CA GLU A 215 -6.58 -20.50 -18.47
C GLU A 215 -7.96 -20.19 -19.08
N ILE A 216 -8.08 -19.08 -19.82
CA ILE A 216 -9.32 -18.71 -20.54
C ILE A 216 -9.77 -19.83 -21.48
N ALA A 217 -8.81 -20.54 -22.08
CA ALA A 217 -9.06 -21.55 -23.08
C ALA A 217 -9.00 -22.98 -22.53
N GLY A 218 -8.87 -23.13 -21.20
CA GLY A 218 -8.85 -24.42 -20.50
C GLY A 218 -7.47 -25.06 -20.38
N GLY A 219 -6.40 -24.38 -20.79
CA GLY A 219 -5.03 -24.84 -20.65
C GLY A 219 -4.33 -24.30 -19.40
N SER A 220 -3.17 -24.88 -19.06
CA SER A 220 -2.31 -24.43 -17.96
C SER A 220 -0.88 -24.20 -18.41
N LEU A 221 -0.26 -23.11 -17.95
CA LEU A 221 1.15 -22.82 -18.19
C LEU A 221 2.06 -23.75 -17.37
N ASN A 222 3.08 -24.34 -17.99
CA ASN A 222 4.10 -25.15 -17.32
C ASN A 222 5.41 -24.37 -17.12
N GLU A 223 5.98 -23.85 -18.21
CA GLU A 223 7.24 -23.08 -18.22
C GLU A 223 7.17 -22.10 -19.40
N PHE A 224 7.90 -20.98 -19.33
CA PHE A 224 8.20 -20.19 -20.52
C PHE A 224 9.65 -19.74 -20.52
N ARG A 225 10.19 -19.56 -21.73
CA ARG A 225 11.54 -19.03 -21.95
C ARG A 225 11.46 -17.77 -22.77
N ASP A 226 12.05 -16.71 -22.24
CA ASP A 226 12.19 -15.45 -22.94
C ASP A 226 13.21 -15.58 -24.09
N LYS A 227 12.75 -15.29 -25.31
CA LYS A 227 13.60 -14.98 -26.48
C LYS A 227 13.41 -13.52 -26.84
N LYS A 228 14.36 -12.94 -27.58
CA LYS A 228 14.38 -11.51 -27.90
C LYS A 228 13.02 -10.95 -28.33
N ASP A 229 12.36 -11.63 -29.27
CA ASP A 229 11.13 -11.14 -29.92
C ASP A 229 9.86 -11.97 -29.59
N HIS A 230 10.01 -13.13 -28.94
CA HIS A 230 8.91 -14.07 -28.63
C HIS A 230 9.18 -14.85 -27.33
N TRP A 231 8.17 -15.51 -26.80
CA TRP A 231 8.32 -16.51 -25.74
C TRP A 231 8.24 -17.91 -26.34
N LEU A 232 9.07 -18.83 -25.87
CA LEU A 232 8.83 -20.26 -26.04
C LEU A 232 8.05 -20.73 -24.82
N VAL A 233 6.80 -21.17 -25.02
CA VAL A 233 5.85 -21.47 -23.95
C VAL A 233 5.58 -22.97 -23.94
N GLU A 234 5.81 -23.61 -22.80
CA GLU A 234 5.39 -24.98 -22.53
C GLU A 234 4.09 -24.95 -21.73
N TRP A 235 3.06 -25.65 -22.21
CA TRP A 235 1.73 -25.61 -21.65
C TRP A 235 1.03 -26.95 -21.79
N THR A 236 -0.05 -27.14 -21.02
CA THR A 236 -0.86 -28.36 -21.02
C THR A 236 -2.31 -28.02 -21.36
N THR A 237 -2.95 -28.80 -22.22
CA THR A 237 -4.40 -28.73 -22.50
C THR A 237 -5.23 -29.24 -21.32
N GLY A 238 -6.55 -29.05 -21.36
CA GLY A 238 -7.46 -29.50 -20.31
C GLY A 238 -7.56 -31.02 -20.18
N ASP A 239 -7.23 -31.77 -21.23
CA ASP A 239 -7.15 -33.23 -21.24
C ASP A 239 -5.77 -33.78 -20.82
N GLY A 240 -4.79 -32.90 -20.57
CA GLY A 240 -3.49 -33.27 -20.02
C GLY A 240 -2.36 -33.44 -21.05
N GLU A 241 -2.60 -33.15 -22.34
CA GLU A 241 -1.55 -33.18 -23.37
C GLU A 241 -0.61 -31.97 -23.27
N ARG A 242 0.68 -32.21 -23.47
CA ARG A 242 1.72 -31.17 -23.36
C ARG A 242 2.14 -30.64 -24.72
N HIS A 243 2.19 -29.32 -24.84
CA HIS A 243 2.57 -28.62 -26.06
C HIS A 243 3.67 -27.59 -25.80
N SER A 244 4.40 -27.25 -26.85
CA SER A 244 5.37 -26.17 -26.85
C SER A 244 5.13 -25.26 -28.05
N SER A 245 4.95 -23.97 -27.80
CA SER A 245 4.57 -23.01 -28.83
C SER A 245 5.42 -21.74 -28.73
N ALA A 246 5.73 -21.13 -29.87
CA ALA A 246 6.39 -19.83 -29.93
C ALA A 246 5.35 -18.72 -30.04
N ILE A 247 5.34 -17.79 -29.08
CA ILE A 247 4.29 -16.78 -28.90
C ILE A 247 4.88 -15.37 -28.96
N SER A 248 4.31 -14.49 -29.80
CA SER A 248 4.69 -13.08 -29.91
C SER A 248 4.50 -12.34 -28.59
N LYS A 249 5.51 -11.54 -28.18
CA LYS A 249 5.43 -10.71 -26.96
C LYS A 249 4.48 -9.53 -27.09
N GLN A 250 4.21 -9.06 -28.31
CA GLN A 250 3.42 -7.84 -28.53
C GLN A 250 1.95 -8.10 -28.20
N ASP A 251 1.41 -9.19 -28.73
CA ASP A 251 -0.03 -9.41 -28.89
C ASP A 251 -0.46 -10.85 -28.57
N LEU A 252 0.44 -11.73 -28.14
CA LEU A 252 0.18 -13.17 -27.92
C LEU A 252 -0.15 -13.96 -29.19
N THR A 253 0.13 -13.41 -30.38
CA THR A 253 -0.01 -14.14 -31.64
C THR A 253 0.90 -15.36 -31.67
N VAL A 254 0.36 -16.50 -32.09
CA VAL A 254 1.11 -17.75 -32.24
C VAL A 254 2.00 -17.63 -33.45
N MET A 255 3.31 -17.63 -33.22
CA MET A 255 4.31 -17.63 -34.30
C MET A 255 4.57 -19.05 -34.79
N SER A 256 4.44 -20.03 -33.91
CA SER A 256 4.51 -21.46 -34.22
C SER A 256 3.78 -22.24 -33.13
N ALA A 257 2.81 -23.07 -33.50
CA ALA A 257 2.05 -23.86 -32.55
C ALA A 257 2.84 -25.05 -31.98
N GLY A 258 3.92 -25.47 -32.64
CA GLY A 258 4.64 -26.72 -32.34
C GLY A 258 3.93 -27.98 -32.86
N ILE A 259 2.81 -27.80 -33.55
CA ILE A 259 2.06 -28.80 -34.31
C ILE A 259 1.85 -28.28 -35.74
N CYS A 260 1.61 -29.17 -36.71
CA CYS A 260 1.45 -28.76 -38.11
C CYS A 260 0.05 -28.18 -38.34
N LEU A 261 -0.11 -26.85 -38.20
CA LEU A 261 -1.36 -26.13 -38.51
C LEU A 261 -1.46 -25.70 -39.98
N SER A 262 -0.89 -26.49 -40.90
CA SER A 262 -0.88 -26.19 -42.35
C SER A 262 -0.34 -24.79 -42.73
N GLY A 263 0.49 -24.17 -41.87
CA GLY A 263 1.08 -22.85 -42.10
C GLY A 263 0.17 -21.66 -41.77
N GLU A 264 -0.96 -21.90 -41.09
CA GLU A 264 -1.91 -20.85 -40.68
C GLU A 264 -1.71 -20.39 -39.23
N ASP A 265 -0.60 -20.74 -38.59
CA ASP A 265 -0.29 -20.46 -37.17
C ASP A 265 -0.53 -18.99 -36.79
N ALA A 266 -0.14 -18.05 -37.64
CA ALA A 266 -0.26 -16.61 -37.41
C ALA A 266 -1.71 -16.09 -37.38
N LYS A 267 -2.72 -16.93 -37.71
CA LYS A 267 -4.14 -16.57 -37.59
C LYS A 267 -4.69 -16.76 -36.17
N PHE A 268 -3.92 -17.39 -35.29
CA PHE A 268 -4.34 -17.73 -33.93
C PHE A 268 -3.54 -16.95 -32.90
N ASP A 269 -4.20 -16.54 -31.83
CA ASP A 269 -3.56 -16.11 -30.60
C ASP A 269 -3.48 -17.27 -29.60
N LEU A 270 -2.70 -17.09 -28.54
CA LEU A 270 -2.52 -18.10 -27.50
C LEU A 270 -3.85 -18.56 -26.86
N GLN A 271 -4.84 -17.68 -26.83
CA GLN A 271 -6.18 -17.98 -26.31
C GLN A 271 -6.93 -18.94 -27.23
N SER A 272 -6.88 -18.72 -28.54
CA SER A 272 -7.57 -19.57 -29.51
C SER A 272 -6.85 -20.89 -29.76
N LEU A 273 -5.53 -20.93 -29.54
CA LEU A 273 -4.68 -22.09 -29.81
C LEU A 273 -5.12 -23.34 -29.04
N VAL A 274 -5.46 -23.21 -27.76
CA VAL A 274 -5.88 -24.36 -26.93
C VAL A 274 -7.15 -25.00 -27.49
N GLY A 275 -8.12 -24.17 -27.91
CA GLY A 275 -9.37 -24.66 -28.51
C GLY A 275 -9.16 -25.35 -29.86
N VAL A 276 -8.20 -24.89 -30.67
CA VAL A 276 -7.82 -25.54 -31.94
C VAL A 276 -7.15 -26.89 -31.70
N VAL A 277 -6.26 -26.98 -30.71
CA VAL A 277 -5.56 -28.22 -30.35
C VAL A 277 -6.52 -29.27 -29.80
N GLU A 278 -7.49 -28.86 -28.97
CA GLU A 278 -8.52 -29.75 -28.42
C GLU A 278 -9.65 -30.10 -29.42
N GLY A 279 -9.60 -29.59 -30.66
CA GLY A 279 -10.64 -29.84 -31.68
C GLY A 279 -11.99 -29.19 -31.37
N ARG A 280 -12.02 -28.13 -30.54
CA ARG A 280 -13.25 -27.42 -30.14
C ARG A 280 -13.70 -26.32 -31.10
N TYR A 281 -12.93 -26.05 -32.16
CA TYR A 281 -13.34 -25.24 -33.31
C TYR A 281 -13.68 -26.18 -34.49
N GLU A 282 -14.84 -26.83 -34.42
CA GLU A 282 -15.59 -27.24 -35.62
C GLU A 282 -16.51 -26.07 -36.00
N GLU A 283 -16.60 -25.78 -37.30
CA GLU A 283 -17.31 -24.67 -38.00
C GLU A 283 -18.48 -23.98 -37.27
#